data_AF-E5B4D8-F1
#
_entry.id   AF-E5B4D8-F1
#
_cell.length_a   1.000
_cell.length_b   1.000
_cell.length_c   1.000
_cell.angle_alpha   90.00
_cell.angle_beta   90.00
_cell.angle_gamma   90.00
#
_symmetry.space_group_name_H-M   'P 1'
#
loop_
_entity.id
_entity.type
_entity.pdbx_description
1 polymer ?
#
loop_
_entity_poly.entity_id
_entity_poly.type
_entity_poly.pdbx_seq_one_letter_code
_entity_poly.pdbx_strand_id
1 'polypeptide(L)'
;MMTKCKKFVLTLLAAAVLIIAYGYWQTRQFADSPLTIDGETIFTLPAGAGRVALEAGLESQHIISSTPWFGILLKLEPELARFKAGTYRFTPQMHVREMLKLLASGKEAQFPLRFVEGTRMQEWLSQLRSAPYLSHTLADDKLATVAAALKLSGEQQGGEGWFYPDTYLYTANTTDVALLKRAFARMKKQVDDQWQGKAANLPYKDKNDMLTMASIIEKETAISAERGKVASVFINRLRLGMRLQTDPTVIYGMGDSYQGTLTRKNLETPSAFNTYVIGGLPPAPIAMPSGASLQAAAHPEQTDFLYFVADGKGGHTFTTNLASHNKAVQLYRLAQKEKNER
;
A
#
# COMPACT_ATOMS: atom_id res chain seq x y z
N MET A 1 -74.65 -7.26 36.07
CA MET A 1 -73.28 -7.07 36.60
C MET A 1 -72.18 -7.50 35.61
N MET A 2 -72.40 -8.51 34.74
CA MET A 2 -71.41 -9.00 33.75
C MET A 2 -71.03 -8.02 32.61
N THR A 3 -71.87 -7.02 32.29
CA THR A 3 -71.60 -6.02 31.23
C THR A 3 -70.55 -4.98 31.63
N LYS A 4 -70.42 -4.64 32.91
CA LYS A 4 -69.37 -3.72 33.40
C LYS A 4 -67.99 -4.38 33.39
N CYS A 5 -67.92 -5.66 33.77
CA CYS A 5 -66.68 -6.44 33.75
C CYS A 5 -66.18 -6.67 32.31
N LYS A 6 -67.06 -7.02 31.36
CA LYS A 6 -66.71 -7.11 29.93
C LYS A 6 -66.21 -5.78 29.35
N LYS A 7 -66.87 -4.66 29.66
CA LYS A 7 -66.44 -3.32 29.24
C LYS A 7 -65.06 -2.95 29.81
N PHE A 8 -64.81 -3.26 31.08
CA PHE A 8 -63.52 -3.04 31.73
C PHE A 8 -62.38 -3.86 31.09
N VAL A 9 -62.62 -5.15 30.82
CA VAL A 9 -61.66 -6.02 30.13
C VAL A 9 -61.40 -5.53 28.70
N LEU A 10 -62.43 -5.12 27.95
CA LEU A 10 -62.29 -4.54 26.61
C LEU A 10 -61.48 -3.24 26.62
N THR A 11 -61.70 -2.35 27.59
CA THR A 11 -60.89 -1.14 27.74
C THR A 11 -59.43 -1.44 28.08
N LEU A 12 -59.16 -2.44 28.92
CA LEU A 12 -57.79 -2.86 29.24
C LEU A 12 -57.09 -3.46 28.02
N LEU A 13 -57.79 -4.29 27.24
CA LEU A 13 -57.27 -4.85 25.99
C LEU A 13 -57.00 -3.75 24.95
N ALA A 14 -57.91 -2.80 24.78
CA ALA A 14 -57.71 -1.67 23.89
C ALA A 14 -56.51 -0.80 24.32
N ALA A 15 -56.36 -0.53 25.62
CA ALA A 15 -55.21 0.18 26.16
C ALA A 15 -53.90 -0.59 25.93
N ALA A 16 -53.89 -1.91 26.13
CA ALA A 16 -52.72 -2.74 25.87
C ALA A 16 -52.31 -2.73 24.38
N VAL A 17 -53.29 -2.82 23.46
CA VAL A 17 -53.05 -2.73 22.01
C VAL A 17 -52.47 -1.36 21.64
N LEU A 18 -53.00 -0.27 22.19
CA LEU A 18 -52.48 1.07 21.96
C LEU A 18 -51.04 1.24 22.47
N ILE A 19 -50.72 0.69 23.64
CA ILE A 19 -49.35 0.72 24.19
C ILE A 19 -48.39 -0.07 23.29
N ILE A 20 -48.78 -1.26 22.83
CA ILE A 20 -47.97 -2.08 21.91
C ILE A 20 -47.78 -1.36 20.58
N ALA A 21 -48.85 -0.79 20.02
CA ALA A 21 -48.80 -0.04 18.76
C ALA A 21 -47.90 1.20 18.89
N TYR A 22 -48.00 1.93 20.00
CA TYR A 22 -47.14 3.07 20.31
C TYR A 22 -45.67 2.66 20.44
N GLY A 23 -45.38 1.57 21.17
CA GLY A 23 -44.02 1.06 21.31
C GLY A 23 -43.42 0.58 19.98
N TYR A 24 -44.23 -0.10 19.14
CA TYR A 24 -43.82 -0.50 17.80
C TYR A 24 -43.52 0.72 16.92
N TRP A 25 -44.40 1.73 16.95
CA TRP A 25 -44.23 2.96 16.19
C TRP A 25 -42.98 3.73 16.62
N GLN A 26 -42.76 3.91 17.92
CA GLN A 26 -41.56 4.55 18.47
C GLN A 26 -40.29 3.79 18.11
N THR A 27 -40.32 2.45 18.17
CA THR A 27 -39.16 1.63 17.79
C THR A 27 -38.83 1.77 16.30
N ARG A 28 -39.85 1.86 15.43
CA ARG A 28 -39.62 2.15 14.00
C ARG A 28 -39.04 3.55 13.78
N GLN A 29 -39.60 4.57 14.43
CA GLN A 29 -39.09 5.94 14.33
C GLN A 29 -37.62 6.03 14.77
N PHE A 30 -37.25 5.33 15.84
CA PHE A 30 -35.86 5.25 16.27
C PHE A 30 -34.97 4.49 15.27
N ALA A 31 -35.44 3.38 14.70
CA ALA A 31 -34.68 2.65 13.69
C ALA A 31 -34.39 3.50 12.44
N ASP A 32 -35.33 4.37 12.09
CA ASP A 32 -35.28 5.25 10.93
C ASP A 32 -34.79 6.68 11.29
N SER A 33 -34.29 6.92 12.51
CA SER A 33 -33.68 8.20 12.87
C SER A 33 -32.22 8.26 12.41
N PRO A 34 -31.73 9.44 11.96
CA PRO A 34 -30.32 9.61 11.62
C PRO A 34 -29.43 9.44 12.85
N LEU A 35 -28.16 9.11 12.63
CA LEU A 35 -27.15 9.13 13.69
C LEU A 35 -26.91 10.58 14.17
N THR A 36 -26.55 10.73 15.44
CA THR A 36 -26.30 12.04 16.07
C THR A 36 -24.85 12.51 15.85
N ILE A 37 -24.30 12.27 14.66
CA ILE A 37 -22.91 12.60 14.32
C ILE A 37 -22.87 13.71 13.27
N ASP A 38 -21.98 14.70 13.47
CA ASP A 38 -21.82 15.83 12.55
C ASP A 38 -20.82 15.55 11.41
N GLY A 39 -20.02 14.49 11.54
CA GLY A 39 -18.99 14.09 10.59
C GLY A 39 -18.74 12.58 10.60
N GLU A 40 -17.87 12.12 9.69
CA GLU A 40 -17.46 10.72 9.67
C GLU A 40 -16.86 10.30 11.02
N THR A 41 -17.41 9.24 11.61
CA THR A 41 -17.02 8.76 12.94
C THR A 41 -16.55 7.32 12.87
N ILE A 42 -15.40 7.04 13.50
CA ILE A 42 -14.84 5.69 13.60
C ILE A 42 -15.24 5.10 14.94
N PHE A 43 -16.06 4.05 14.90
CA PHE A 43 -16.52 3.33 16.08
C PHE A 43 -15.86 1.96 16.15
N THR A 44 -15.33 1.58 17.32
CA THR A 44 -14.75 0.25 17.54
C THR A 44 -15.59 -0.53 18.52
N LEU A 45 -16.06 -1.71 18.10
CA LEU A 45 -16.76 -2.66 18.95
C LEU A 45 -15.77 -3.75 19.42
N PRO A 46 -15.46 -3.84 20.72
CA PRO A 46 -14.54 -4.85 21.25
C PRO A 46 -15.02 -6.28 21.02
N ALA A 47 -14.06 -7.22 20.94
CA ALA A 47 -14.37 -8.64 20.90
C ALA A 47 -15.14 -9.08 22.16
N GLY A 48 -16.18 -9.88 21.99
CA GLY A 48 -17.03 -10.34 23.09
C GLY A 48 -18.03 -9.30 23.62
N ALA A 49 -18.10 -8.10 23.01
CA ALA A 49 -19.11 -7.12 23.37
C ALA A 49 -20.52 -7.67 23.12
N GLY A 50 -21.38 -7.61 24.14
CA GLY A 50 -22.80 -7.93 24.03
C GLY A 50 -23.64 -6.68 23.74
N ARG A 51 -24.96 -6.86 23.65
CA ARG A 51 -25.91 -5.78 23.33
C ARG A 51 -25.76 -4.55 24.22
N VAL A 52 -25.59 -4.77 25.52
CA VAL A 52 -25.46 -3.70 26.53
C VAL A 52 -24.18 -2.89 26.31
N ALA A 53 -23.07 -3.55 25.97
CA ALA A 53 -21.81 -2.88 25.69
C ALA A 53 -21.85 -2.09 24.38
N LEU A 54 -22.54 -2.61 23.35
CA LEU A 54 -22.78 -1.89 22.10
C LEU A 54 -23.61 -0.63 22.35
N GLU A 55 -24.75 -0.76 23.03
CA GLU A 55 -25.66 0.35 23.35
C GLU A 55 -24.93 1.45 24.14
N ALA A 56 -24.25 1.08 25.23
CA ALA A 56 -23.46 2.02 26.02
C ALA A 56 -22.32 2.68 25.22
N GLY A 57 -21.65 1.92 24.34
CA GLY A 57 -20.59 2.45 23.47
C GLY A 57 -21.11 3.49 22.47
N LEU A 58 -22.28 3.25 21.88
CA LEU A 58 -22.90 4.18 20.94
C LEU A 58 -23.44 5.44 21.64
N GLU A 59 -24.05 5.29 22.82
CA GLU A 59 -24.57 6.42 23.60
C GLU A 59 -23.42 7.30 24.16
N SER A 60 -22.36 6.69 24.70
CA SER A 60 -21.22 7.43 25.28
C SER A 60 -20.42 8.24 24.26
N GLN A 61 -20.40 7.80 23.00
CA GLN A 61 -19.80 8.54 21.89
C GLN A 61 -20.80 9.47 21.18
N HIS A 62 -22.01 9.62 21.73
CA HIS A 62 -23.10 10.41 21.16
C HIS A 62 -23.45 10.04 19.71
N ILE A 63 -23.27 8.76 19.34
CA ILE A 63 -23.62 8.27 17.99
C ILE A 63 -25.13 8.07 17.86
N ILE A 64 -25.79 7.68 18.95
CA ILE A 64 -27.23 7.58 19.07
C ILE A 64 -27.71 8.32 20.32
N SER A 65 -28.95 8.79 20.32
CA SER A 65 -29.61 9.29 21.53
C SER A 65 -29.90 8.15 22.50
N SER A 66 -29.80 8.43 23.81
CA SER A 66 -30.16 7.43 24.81
C SER A 66 -31.66 7.14 24.78
N THR A 67 -32.02 5.86 24.69
CA THR A 67 -33.40 5.46 24.43
C THR A 67 -33.73 4.04 24.89
N PRO A 68 -34.91 3.79 25.47
CA PRO A 68 -35.33 2.44 25.82
C PRO A 68 -35.65 1.56 24.60
N TRP A 69 -35.74 2.14 23.40
CA TRP A 69 -36.18 1.45 22.19
C TRP A 69 -35.09 0.61 21.52
N PHE A 70 -33.80 0.81 21.83
CA PHE A 70 -32.69 0.08 21.20
C PHE A 70 -32.79 -1.43 21.45
N GLY A 71 -32.98 -1.83 22.71
CA GLY A 71 -33.16 -3.24 23.05
C GLY A 71 -34.41 -3.87 22.43
N ILE A 72 -35.48 -3.09 22.22
CA ILE A 72 -36.73 -3.56 21.60
C ILE A 72 -36.52 -3.72 20.09
N LEU A 73 -35.83 -2.80 19.44
CA LEU A 73 -35.47 -2.87 18.02
C LEU A 73 -34.76 -4.19 17.70
N LEU A 74 -33.75 -4.57 18.50
CA LEU A 74 -33.01 -5.81 18.29
C LEU A 74 -33.84 -7.08 18.56
N LYS A 75 -34.92 -7.00 19.34
CA LYS A 75 -35.87 -8.10 19.53
C LYS A 75 -36.86 -8.21 18.36
N LEU A 76 -37.30 -7.07 17.81
CA LEU A 76 -38.21 -7.01 16.67
C LEU A 76 -37.52 -7.35 15.35
N GLU A 77 -36.25 -6.99 15.20
CA GLU A 77 -35.40 -7.27 14.04
C GLU A 77 -34.15 -8.07 14.48
N PRO A 78 -34.27 -9.39 14.78
CA PRO A 78 -33.17 -10.21 15.33
C PRO A 78 -31.93 -10.30 14.44
N GLU A 79 -32.07 -10.03 13.15
CA GLU A 79 -30.96 -9.92 12.20
C GLU A 79 -29.98 -8.79 12.55
N LEU A 80 -30.48 -7.68 13.11
CA LEU A 80 -29.67 -6.56 13.57
C LEU A 80 -28.88 -6.89 14.84
N ALA A 81 -29.32 -7.88 15.61
CA ALA A 81 -28.66 -8.33 16.83
C ALA A 81 -27.41 -9.18 16.55
N ARG A 82 -27.15 -9.55 15.28
CA ARG A 82 -25.99 -10.35 14.86
C ARG A 82 -24.75 -9.50 14.57
N PHE A 83 -24.56 -8.40 15.31
CA PHE A 83 -23.40 -7.53 15.15
C PHE A 83 -22.10 -8.25 15.44
N LYS A 84 -21.03 -7.85 14.73
CA LYS A 84 -19.69 -8.42 14.86
C LYS A 84 -18.75 -7.39 15.47
N ALA A 85 -17.80 -7.86 16.27
CA ALA A 85 -16.70 -7.03 16.74
C ALA A 85 -15.86 -6.53 15.54
N GLY A 86 -15.28 -5.35 15.67
CA GLY A 86 -14.52 -4.70 14.61
C GLY A 86 -14.60 -3.19 14.67
N THR A 87 -13.88 -2.53 13.76
CA THR A 87 -13.92 -1.07 13.62
C THR A 87 -14.76 -0.68 12.42
N TYR A 88 -15.70 0.23 12.58
CA TYR A 88 -16.68 0.64 11.58
C TYR A 88 -16.61 2.15 11.34
N ARG A 89 -16.93 2.56 10.11
CA ARG A 89 -17.04 3.96 9.71
C ARG A 89 -18.51 4.30 9.56
N PHE A 90 -18.98 5.27 10.33
CA PHE A 90 -20.33 5.81 10.25
C PHE A 90 -20.31 7.16 9.55
N THR A 91 -21.32 7.41 8.74
CA THR A 91 -21.51 8.66 7.98
C THR A 91 -22.72 9.43 8.53
N PRO A 92 -22.73 10.77 8.52
CA PRO A 92 -23.82 11.57 9.08
C PRO A 92 -25.23 11.25 8.54
N GLN A 93 -25.32 10.78 7.30
CA GLN A 93 -26.60 10.47 6.64
C GLN A 93 -27.12 9.06 6.96
N MET A 94 -26.37 8.27 7.74
CA MET A 94 -26.74 6.91 8.09
C MET A 94 -27.86 6.91 9.14
N HIS A 95 -28.80 5.99 9.02
CA HIS A 95 -29.84 5.76 10.03
C HIS A 95 -29.42 4.65 11.00
N VAL A 96 -30.03 4.59 12.18
CA VAL A 96 -29.75 3.56 13.20
C VAL A 96 -29.87 2.14 12.65
N ARG A 97 -30.91 1.85 11.84
CA ARG A 97 -31.08 0.54 11.20
C ARG A 97 -29.93 0.21 10.25
N GLU A 98 -29.47 1.18 9.46
CA GLU A 98 -28.38 1.00 8.50
C GLU A 98 -27.04 0.77 9.20
N MET A 99 -26.79 1.52 10.27
CA MET A 99 -25.65 1.31 11.17
C MET A 99 -25.67 -0.11 11.72
N LEU A 100 -26.78 -0.56 12.32
CA LEU A 100 -26.88 -1.93 12.86
C LEU A 100 -26.71 -3.01 11.78
N LYS A 101 -27.20 -2.79 10.56
CA LYS A 101 -26.93 -3.68 9.41
C LYS A 101 -25.44 -3.71 9.04
N LEU A 102 -24.74 -2.57 9.09
CA LEU A 102 -23.31 -2.50 8.86
C LEU A 102 -22.55 -3.33 9.91
N LEU A 103 -22.87 -3.16 11.20
CA LEU A 103 -22.27 -3.96 12.27
C LEU A 103 -22.58 -5.45 12.11
N ALA A 104 -23.81 -5.82 11.72
CA ALA A 104 -24.20 -7.21 11.48
C ALA A 104 -23.45 -7.83 10.29
N SER A 105 -23.16 -7.04 9.26
CA SER A 105 -22.41 -7.52 8.09
C SER A 105 -20.96 -7.89 8.44
N GLY A 106 -20.33 -7.16 9.37
CA GLY A 106 -18.89 -7.25 9.66
C GLY A 106 -18.02 -6.57 8.61
N LYS A 107 -18.59 -5.68 7.80
CA LYS A 107 -17.82 -4.85 6.86
C LYS A 107 -17.08 -3.76 7.64
N GLU A 108 -15.91 -4.11 8.15
CA GLU A 108 -15.05 -3.18 8.87
C GLU A 108 -14.55 -2.03 7.98
N ALA A 109 -14.25 -0.91 8.62
CA ALA A 109 -13.58 0.23 8.02
C ALA A 109 -12.20 -0.19 7.50
N GLN A 110 -11.94 0.14 6.23
CA GLN A 110 -10.66 -0.08 5.60
C GLN A 110 -9.89 1.24 5.49
N PHE A 111 -8.61 1.17 5.83
CA PHE A 111 -7.65 2.26 5.75
C PHE A 111 -6.67 1.98 4.62
N PRO A 112 -6.46 2.91 3.68
CA PRO A 112 -5.48 2.76 2.62
C PRO A 112 -4.08 3.11 3.12
N LEU A 113 -3.11 2.23 2.88
CA LEU A 113 -1.69 2.55 2.96
C LEU A 113 -1.06 2.39 1.58
N ARG A 114 -0.64 3.51 0.98
CA ARG A 114 -0.05 3.51 -0.36
C ARG A 114 1.47 3.41 -0.29
N PHE A 115 1.99 2.28 -0.72
CA PHE A 115 3.41 2.11 -0.97
C PHE A 115 3.75 2.43 -2.42
N VAL A 116 4.67 3.36 -2.63
CA VAL A 116 5.02 3.89 -3.95
C VAL A 116 6.21 3.12 -4.53
N GLU A 117 6.18 2.81 -5.82
CA GLU A 117 7.33 2.26 -6.55
C GLU A 117 8.57 3.17 -6.50
N GLY A 118 9.77 2.60 -6.60
CA GLY A 118 11.03 3.34 -6.58
C GLY A 118 11.45 3.87 -5.19
N THR A 119 10.68 3.59 -4.15
CA THR A 119 11.02 3.87 -2.75
C THR A 119 11.72 2.66 -2.09
N ARG A 120 12.44 2.91 -0.99
CA ARG A 120 13.18 1.90 -0.22
C ARG A 120 12.35 1.35 0.94
N MET A 121 12.75 0.20 1.48
CA MET A 121 12.12 -0.37 2.68
C MET A 121 12.11 0.61 3.86
N GLN A 122 13.16 1.40 4.06
CA GLN A 122 13.23 2.38 5.15
C GLN A 122 12.09 3.41 5.08
N GLU A 123 11.71 3.84 3.88
CA GLU A 123 10.59 4.76 3.66
C GLU A 123 9.25 4.07 3.98
N TRP A 124 9.10 2.80 3.59
CA TRP A 124 7.91 2.02 3.91
C TRP A 124 7.74 1.79 5.41
N LEU A 125 8.83 1.54 6.13
CA LEU A 125 8.81 1.37 7.58
C LEU A 125 8.38 2.68 8.27
N SER A 126 8.87 3.83 7.81
CA SER A 126 8.41 5.14 8.30
C SER A 126 6.90 5.37 8.03
N GLN A 127 6.41 4.99 6.84
CA GLN A 127 4.98 5.05 6.53
C GLN A 127 4.15 4.10 7.41
N LEU A 128 4.65 2.90 7.70
CA LEU A 128 4.00 1.95 8.60
C LEU A 128 3.91 2.49 10.04
N ARG A 129 4.94 3.17 10.54
CA ARG A 129 4.95 3.79 11.88
C ARG A 129 3.95 4.94 12.03
N SER A 130 3.64 5.63 10.92
CA SER A 130 2.69 6.74 10.90
C SER A 130 1.26 6.33 10.51
N ALA A 131 1.06 5.06 10.12
CA ALA A 131 -0.23 4.56 9.67
C ALA A 131 -1.25 4.45 10.83
N PRO A 132 -2.45 5.04 10.70
CA PRO A 132 -3.43 5.06 11.78
C PRO A 132 -4.02 3.66 12.02
N TYR A 133 -4.33 3.33 13.27
CA TYR A 133 -4.97 2.06 13.67
C TYR A 133 -4.18 0.79 13.30
N LEU A 134 -2.91 0.92 12.92
CA LEU A 134 -2.03 -0.22 12.65
C LEU A 134 -1.41 -0.71 13.96
N SER A 135 -1.29 -2.02 14.14
CA SER A 135 -0.57 -2.60 15.28
C SER A 135 0.92 -2.73 14.93
N HIS A 136 1.77 -2.01 15.65
CA HIS A 136 3.22 -2.03 15.42
C HIS A 136 3.86 -3.19 16.19
N THR A 137 4.20 -4.27 15.48
CA THR A 137 4.79 -5.49 16.06
C THR A 137 6.26 -5.67 15.73
N LEU A 138 6.80 -4.89 14.77
CA LEU A 138 8.24 -4.86 14.51
C LEU A 138 8.99 -4.12 15.63
N ALA A 139 10.04 -4.76 16.15
CA ALA A 139 10.85 -4.25 17.25
C ALA A 139 11.66 -3.00 16.87
N ASP A 140 12.15 -2.92 15.64
CA ASP A 140 12.86 -1.76 15.09
C ASP A 140 12.64 -1.65 13.57
N ASP A 141 13.14 -0.57 12.98
CA ASP A 141 12.98 -0.26 11.55
C ASP A 141 14.19 -0.73 10.72
N LYS A 142 14.68 -1.95 10.99
CA LYS A 142 15.80 -2.54 10.25
C LYS A 142 15.32 -3.63 9.30
N LEU A 143 15.94 -3.67 8.12
CA LEU A 143 15.75 -4.75 7.12
C LEU A 143 15.95 -6.15 7.71
N ALA A 144 16.94 -6.33 8.59
CA ALA A 144 17.21 -7.61 9.24
C ALA A 144 16.03 -8.09 10.12
N THR A 145 15.37 -7.17 10.82
CA THR A 145 14.20 -7.46 11.67
C THR A 145 12.99 -7.83 10.82
N VAL A 146 12.78 -7.10 9.72
CA VAL A 146 11.76 -7.45 8.71
C VAL A 146 12.02 -8.84 8.13
N ALA A 147 13.26 -9.11 7.72
CA ALA A 147 13.65 -10.41 7.16
C ALA A 147 13.41 -11.56 8.15
N ALA A 148 13.77 -11.37 9.43
CA ALA A 148 13.52 -12.35 10.48
C ALA A 148 12.01 -12.57 10.74
N ALA A 149 11.23 -11.49 10.83
CA ALA A 149 9.78 -11.56 11.08
C ALA A 149 9.04 -12.29 9.95
N LEU A 150 9.46 -12.10 8.70
CA LEU A 150 8.88 -12.77 7.52
C LEU A 150 9.56 -14.11 7.18
N LYS A 151 10.62 -14.51 7.91
CA LYS A 151 11.43 -15.70 7.64
C LYS A 151 11.99 -15.73 6.21
N LEU A 152 12.48 -14.58 5.74
CA LEU A 152 13.11 -14.46 4.44
C LEU A 152 14.43 -15.24 4.41
N SER A 153 14.70 -15.91 3.29
CA SER A 153 15.90 -16.75 3.12
C SER A 153 16.35 -16.79 1.66
N GLY A 154 17.57 -17.28 1.41
CA GLY A 154 18.14 -17.36 0.06
C GLY A 154 18.14 -16.02 -0.66
N GLU A 155 17.64 -16.00 -1.90
CA GLU A 155 17.52 -14.81 -2.76
C GLU A 155 16.78 -13.63 -2.08
N GLN A 156 15.91 -13.90 -1.10
CA GLN A 156 15.07 -12.88 -0.45
C GLN A 156 15.67 -12.34 0.85
N GLN A 157 16.80 -12.87 1.32
CA GLN A 157 17.34 -12.57 2.65
C GLN A 157 17.61 -11.07 2.87
N GLY A 158 17.99 -10.35 1.81
CA GLY A 158 18.24 -8.91 1.87
C GLY A 158 16.99 -8.04 2.06
N GLY A 159 15.79 -8.57 1.77
CA GLY A 159 14.50 -7.88 1.92
C GLY A 159 14.23 -6.73 0.94
N GLU A 160 15.23 -5.93 0.58
CA GLU A 160 15.04 -4.80 -0.35
C GLU A 160 14.58 -5.29 -1.73
N GLY A 161 13.62 -4.58 -2.34
CA GLY A 161 13.02 -4.94 -3.63
C GLY A 161 11.97 -6.06 -3.60
N TRP A 162 11.92 -6.88 -2.54
CA TRP A 162 11.05 -8.06 -2.45
C TRP A 162 9.61 -7.79 -2.01
N PHE A 163 9.14 -6.54 -2.05
CA PHE A 163 7.80 -6.16 -1.63
C PHE A 163 7.10 -5.36 -2.72
N TYR A 164 5.88 -5.76 -3.09
CA TYR A 164 5.21 -5.20 -4.26
C TYR A 164 4.60 -3.83 -3.95
N PRO A 165 4.98 -2.75 -4.65
CA PRO A 165 4.38 -1.43 -4.43
C PRO A 165 2.93 -1.41 -4.89
N ASP A 166 2.01 -1.08 -3.99
CA ASP A 166 0.59 -0.86 -4.27
C ASP A 166 -0.09 -0.14 -3.08
N THR A 167 -1.38 0.14 -3.21
CA THR A 167 -2.25 0.55 -2.10
C THR A 167 -2.81 -0.67 -1.38
N TYR A 168 -2.39 -0.86 -0.13
CA TYR A 168 -2.85 -1.94 0.73
C TYR A 168 -3.95 -1.44 1.65
N LEU A 169 -5.15 -2.00 1.48
CA LEU A 169 -6.25 -1.78 2.41
C LEU A 169 -6.07 -2.67 3.64
N TYR A 170 -6.20 -2.12 4.84
CA TYR A 170 -6.13 -2.83 6.12
C TYR A 170 -7.25 -2.39 7.06
N THR A 171 -7.61 -3.26 8.00
CA THR A 171 -8.56 -2.94 9.09
C THR A 171 -7.80 -2.59 10.36
N ALA A 172 -8.48 -1.97 11.32
CA ALA A 172 -7.86 -1.62 12.60
C ALA A 172 -7.24 -2.85 13.29
N ASN A 173 -6.14 -2.64 14.00
CA ASN A 173 -5.32 -3.67 14.66
C ASN A 173 -4.65 -4.69 13.73
N THR A 174 -4.73 -4.51 12.41
CA THR A 174 -3.86 -5.28 11.50
C THR A 174 -2.40 -4.98 11.83
N THR A 175 -1.55 -6.00 11.88
CA THR A 175 -0.13 -5.81 12.19
C THR A 175 0.66 -5.31 10.98
N ASP A 176 1.68 -4.49 11.23
CA ASP A 176 2.70 -4.11 10.24
C ASP A 176 3.28 -5.32 9.49
N VAL A 177 3.62 -6.39 10.22
CA VAL A 177 4.12 -7.65 9.64
C VAL A 177 3.11 -8.29 8.69
N ALA A 178 1.80 -8.22 8.97
CA ALA A 178 0.77 -8.79 8.10
C ALA A 178 0.66 -8.04 6.76
N LEU A 179 0.79 -6.71 6.76
CA LEU A 179 0.84 -5.92 5.52
C LEU A 179 2.08 -6.25 4.70
N LEU A 180 3.25 -6.26 5.35
CA LEU A 180 4.51 -6.62 4.70
C LEU A 180 4.46 -8.03 4.12
N LYS A 181 3.86 -8.99 4.83
CA LYS A 181 3.69 -10.37 4.34
C LYS A 181 2.82 -10.44 3.07
N ARG A 182 1.76 -9.64 2.98
CA ARG A 182 0.92 -9.54 1.77
C ARG A 182 1.73 -8.96 0.60
N ALA A 183 2.48 -7.89 0.85
CA ALA A 183 3.31 -7.25 -0.17
C ALA A 183 4.43 -8.17 -0.67
N PHE A 184 5.07 -8.90 0.24
CA PHE A 184 6.08 -9.91 -0.07
C PHE A 184 5.51 -11.05 -0.92
N ALA A 185 4.40 -11.66 -0.48
CA ALA A 185 3.79 -12.77 -1.21
C ALA A 185 3.40 -12.37 -2.64
N ARG A 186 2.90 -11.14 -2.81
CA ARG A 186 2.58 -10.59 -4.13
C ARG A 186 3.82 -10.39 -4.99
N MET A 187 4.88 -9.78 -4.46
CA MET A 187 6.12 -9.58 -5.24
C MET A 187 6.74 -10.92 -5.62
N LYS A 188 6.83 -11.85 -4.67
CA LYS A 188 7.36 -13.18 -4.93
C LYS A 188 6.63 -13.85 -6.10
N LYS A 189 5.30 -13.80 -6.11
CA LYS A 189 4.50 -14.31 -7.23
C LYS A 189 4.86 -13.63 -8.56
N GLN A 190 4.95 -12.31 -8.58
CA GLN A 190 5.31 -11.55 -9.79
C GLN A 190 6.70 -11.90 -10.29
N VAL A 191 7.69 -12.00 -9.39
CA VAL A 191 9.06 -12.40 -9.73
C VAL A 191 9.10 -13.83 -10.26
N ASP A 192 8.36 -14.76 -9.63
CA ASP A 192 8.27 -16.14 -10.09
C ASP A 192 7.66 -16.23 -11.50
N ASP A 193 6.54 -15.54 -11.74
CA ASP A 193 5.83 -15.52 -13.02
C ASP A 193 6.71 -14.92 -14.13
N GLN A 194 7.37 -13.78 -13.87
CA GLN A 194 8.27 -13.12 -14.83
C GLN A 194 9.55 -13.93 -15.07
N TRP A 195 10.09 -14.58 -14.05
CA TRP A 195 11.30 -15.39 -14.19
C TRP A 195 11.08 -16.63 -15.07
N GLN A 196 9.90 -17.23 -14.99
CA GLN A 196 9.50 -18.37 -15.84
C GLN A 196 9.27 -17.92 -17.29
N GLY A 197 8.68 -16.73 -17.49
CA GLY A 197 8.36 -16.19 -18.81
C GLY A 197 9.50 -15.41 -19.50
N LYS A 198 10.59 -15.09 -18.80
CA LYS A 198 11.63 -14.16 -19.28
C LYS A 198 12.22 -14.55 -20.64
N ALA A 199 12.69 -13.53 -21.37
CA ALA A 199 13.41 -13.72 -22.62
C ALA A 199 14.64 -14.63 -22.46
N ALA A 200 14.98 -15.36 -23.51
CA ALA A 200 16.14 -16.25 -23.52
C ALA A 200 17.47 -15.46 -23.43
N ASN A 201 18.51 -16.10 -22.89
CA ASN A 201 19.89 -15.58 -22.85
C ASN A 201 20.05 -14.23 -22.15
N LEU A 202 19.24 -13.98 -21.12
CA LEU A 202 19.46 -12.86 -20.20
C LEU A 202 20.64 -13.18 -19.25
N PRO A 203 21.53 -12.22 -18.97
CA PRO A 203 22.74 -12.42 -18.18
C PRO A 203 22.48 -12.41 -16.66
N TYR A 204 21.40 -13.04 -16.21
CA TYR A 204 21.02 -13.15 -14.80
C TYR A 204 21.36 -14.53 -14.27
N LYS A 205 21.95 -14.62 -13.07
CA LYS A 205 22.24 -15.89 -12.42
C LYS A 205 21.01 -16.46 -11.74
N ASP A 206 20.20 -15.58 -11.16
CA ASP A 206 19.07 -15.95 -10.30
C ASP A 206 17.95 -14.88 -10.33
N LYS A 207 16.89 -15.08 -9.55
CA LYS A 207 15.76 -14.15 -9.51
C LYS A 207 16.10 -12.81 -8.86
N ASN A 208 17.05 -12.82 -7.91
CA ASN A 208 17.49 -11.60 -7.25
C ASN A 208 18.26 -10.70 -8.21
N ASP A 209 19.05 -11.26 -9.14
CA ASP A 209 19.70 -10.49 -10.21
C ASP A 209 18.67 -9.78 -11.11
N MET A 210 17.62 -10.49 -11.53
CA MET A 210 16.55 -9.90 -12.34
C MET A 210 15.81 -8.79 -11.58
N LEU A 211 15.50 -9.02 -10.30
CA LEU A 211 14.85 -8.03 -9.44
C LEU A 211 15.76 -6.82 -9.18
N THR A 212 17.06 -7.04 -9.04
CA THR A 212 18.06 -5.99 -8.88
C THR A 212 18.11 -5.12 -10.13
N MET A 213 18.15 -5.74 -11.32
CA MET A 213 18.06 -5.01 -12.59
C MET A 213 16.76 -4.20 -12.69
N ALA A 214 15.62 -4.79 -12.29
CA ALA A 214 14.33 -4.08 -12.27
C ALA A 214 14.37 -2.84 -11.35
N SER A 215 15.01 -2.92 -10.18
CA SER A 215 15.15 -1.77 -9.27
C SER A 215 16.04 -0.66 -9.84
N ILE A 216 17.07 -1.01 -10.62
CA ILE A 216 17.92 -0.03 -11.32
C ILE A 216 17.10 0.68 -12.41
N ILE A 217 16.39 -0.08 -13.24
CA ILE A 217 15.52 0.46 -14.30
C ILE A 217 14.46 1.40 -13.71
N GLU A 218 13.84 1.03 -12.60
CA GLU A 218 12.83 1.84 -11.90
C GLU A 218 13.37 3.21 -11.49
N LYS A 219 14.60 3.25 -10.96
CA LYS A 219 15.21 4.51 -10.52
C LYS A 219 15.73 5.37 -11.67
N GLU A 220 15.96 4.78 -12.85
CA GLU A 220 16.55 5.47 -13.99
C GLU A 220 15.52 6.20 -14.84
N THR A 221 14.32 5.65 -15.05
CA THR A 221 13.33 6.28 -15.94
C THR A 221 11.89 6.20 -15.47
N ALA A 222 11.26 7.38 -15.40
CA ALA A 222 9.82 7.53 -15.24
C ALA A 222 9.06 7.38 -16.58
N ILE A 223 9.75 7.43 -17.73
CA ILE A 223 9.11 7.44 -19.06
C ILE A 223 8.82 6.02 -19.52
N SER A 224 7.53 5.70 -19.55
CA SER A 224 7.09 4.33 -19.88
C SER A 224 7.53 3.86 -21.26
N ALA A 225 7.57 4.76 -22.25
CA ALA A 225 7.97 4.43 -23.63
C ALA A 225 9.47 4.14 -23.78
N GLU A 226 10.31 4.62 -22.86
CA GLU A 226 11.78 4.45 -22.94
C GLU A 226 12.29 3.32 -22.05
N ARG A 227 11.47 2.84 -21.10
CA ARG A 227 11.86 1.82 -20.12
C ARG A 227 12.43 0.56 -20.75
N GLY A 228 11.86 0.09 -21.86
CA GLY A 228 12.37 -1.06 -22.61
C GLY A 228 13.78 -0.85 -23.18
N LYS A 229 14.09 0.37 -23.64
CA LYS A 229 15.41 0.76 -24.17
C LYS A 229 16.43 0.95 -23.06
N VAL A 230 16.04 1.56 -21.94
CA VAL A 230 16.89 1.69 -20.75
C VAL A 230 17.28 0.31 -20.23
N ALA A 231 16.31 -0.61 -20.14
CA ALA A 231 16.57 -2.02 -19.80
C ALA A 231 17.55 -2.66 -20.79
N SER A 232 17.35 -2.46 -22.09
CA SER A 232 18.25 -2.93 -23.15
C SER A 232 19.69 -2.49 -22.92
N VAL A 233 19.92 -1.21 -22.63
CA VAL A 233 21.27 -0.67 -22.38
C VAL A 233 21.95 -1.35 -21.19
N PHE A 234 21.28 -1.45 -20.04
CA PHE A 234 21.89 -2.06 -18.86
C PHE A 234 22.16 -3.56 -19.05
N ILE A 235 21.25 -4.27 -19.71
CA ILE A 235 21.40 -5.71 -19.97
C ILE A 235 22.51 -5.98 -20.99
N ASN A 236 22.63 -5.16 -22.04
CA ASN A 236 23.73 -5.25 -22.99
C ASN A 236 25.08 -4.98 -22.32
N ARG A 237 25.16 -3.94 -21.49
CA ARG A 237 26.37 -3.66 -20.70
C ARG A 237 26.75 -4.83 -19.81
N LEU A 238 25.78 -5.38 -19.08
CA LEU A 238 25.97 -6.53 -18.21
C LEU A 238 26.50 -7.74 -18.98
N ARG A 239 25.92 -8.02 -20.16
CA ARG A 239 26.37 -9.11 -21.06
C ARG A 239 27.81 -8.92 -21.55
N LEU A 240 28.20 -7.69 -21.85
CA LEU A 240 29.54 -7.35 -22.33
C LEU A 240 30.59 -7.15 -21.21
N GLY A 241 30.21 -7.31 -19.93
CA GLY A 241 31.09 -7.04 -18.80
C GLY A 241 31.42 -5.55 -18.62
N MET A 242 30.65 -4.66 -19.25
CA MET A 242 30.75 -3.22 -19.03
C MET A 242 30.13 -2.85 -17.69
N ARG A 243 30.74 -1.88 -17.00
CA ARG A 243 30.16 -1.32 -15.77
C ARG A 243 28.83 -0.63 -16.06
N LEU A 244 27.86 -0.78 -15.16
CA LEU A 244 26.52 -0.23 -15.37
C LEU A 244 26.49 1.30 -15.26
N GLN A 245 27.28 1.87 -14.34
CA GLN A 245 27.47 3.32 -14.17
C GLN A 245 26.14 4.10 -14.02
N THR A 246 25.34 3.72 -13.02
CA THR A 246 24.05 4.35 -12.72
C THR A 246 24.08 5.01 -11.34
N ASP A 247 23.79 6.31 -11.31
CA ASP A 247 23.84 7.16 -10.11
C ASP A 247 22.99 6.64 -8.93
N PRO A 248 21.74 6.17 -9.15
CA PRO A 248 20.91 5.57 -8.10
C PRO A 248 21.61 4.51 -7.25
N THR A 249 22.49 3.70 -7.84
CA THR A 249 23.21 2.64 -7.11
C THR A 249 24.27 3.21 -6.16
N VAL A 250 24.92 4.31 -6.55
CA VAL A 250 25.86 5.06 -5.70
C VAL A 250 25.10 5.70 -4.53
N ILE A 251 23.97 6.33 -4.83
CA ILE A 251 23.10 6.98 -3.82
C ILE A 251 22.56 5.94 -2.83
N TYR A 252 22.24 4.73 -3.28
CA TYR A 252 21.86 3.63 -2.38
C TYR A 252 23.03 3.20 -1.49
N GLY A 253 24.21 2.97 -2.08
CA GLY A 253 25.41 2.59 -1.33
C GLY A 253 25.90 3.62 -0.31
N MET A 254 25.56 4.90 -0.49
CA MET A 254 25.86 5.97 0.48
C MET A 254 24.93 5.98 1.70
N GLY A 255 23.73 5.38 1.60
CA GLY A 255 22.73 5.40 2.67
C GLY A 255 22.46 6.82 3.19
N ASP A 256 22.44 6.98 4.51
CA ASP A 256 22.18 8.25 5.21
C ASP A 256 23.27 9.32 4.98
N SER A 257 24.42 8.96 4.40
CA SER A 257 25.47 9.95 4.07
C SER A 257 25.13 10.79 2.83
N TYR A 258 24.08 10.43 2.08
CA TYR A 258 23.65 11.20 0.92
C TYR A 258 22.84 12.44 1.34
N GLN A 259 23.38 13.62 1.04
CA GLN A 259 22.79 14.92 1.40
C GLN A 259 22.11 15.63 0.22
N GLY A 260 21.68 14.88 -0.81
CA GLY A 260 20.99 15.43 -1.98
C GLY A 260 21.89 15.87 -3.14
N THR A 261 23.22 15.89 -2.95
CA THR A 261 24.16 16.20 -4.03
C THR A 261 25.12 15.03 -4.26
N LEU A 262 25.24 14.58 -5.52
CA LEU A 262 26.20 13.57 -5.93
C LEU A 262 27.46 14.24 -6.50
N THR A 263 28.61 14.03 -5.84
CA THR A 263 29.89 14.59 -6.28
C THR A 263 30.72 13.57 -7.04
N ARG A 264 31.71 14.04 -7.82
CA ARG A 264 32.69 13.15 -8.47
C ARG A 264 33.39 12.22 -7.49
N LYS A 265 33.74 12.72 -6.29
CA LYS A 265 34.33 11.91 -5.23
C LYS A 265 33.41 10.76 -4.81
N ASN A 266 32.09 10.96 -4.80
CA ASN A 266 31.14 9.89 -4.50
C ASN A 266 31.16 8.80 -5.57
N LEU A 267 31.24 9.18 -6.86
CA LEU A 267 31.31 8.24 -7.98
C LEU A 267 32.60 7.40 -7.96
N GLU A 268 33.70 7.96 -7.44
CA GLU A 268 35.00 7.29 -7.35
C GLU A 268 35.19 6.49 -6.05
N THR A 269 34.39 6.75 -5.00
CA THR A 269 34.48 6.05 -3.71
C THR A 269 33.98 4.61 -3.83
N PRO A 270 34.80 3.58 -3.53
CA PRO A 270 34.37 2.19 -3.59
C PRO A 270 33.25 1.86 -2.60
N SER A 271 32.22 1.16 -3.07
CA SER A 271 31.21 0.51 -2.24
C SER A 271 30.67 -0.72 -2.97
N ALA A 272 30.04 -1.64 -2.24
CA ALA A 272 29.43 -2.84 -2.83
C ALA A 272 28.29 -2.52 -3.82
N PHE A 273 27.73 -1.31 -3.78
CA PHE A 273 26.67 -0.86 -4.67
C PHE A 273 27.14 0.12 -5.76
N ASN A 274 28.37 0.64 -5.68
CA ASN A 274 28.84 1.65 -6.63
C ASN A 274 29.20 1.02 -7.99
N THR A 275 28.23 1.05 -8.92
CA THR A 275 28.38 0.51 -10.30
C THR A 275 29.31 1.32 -11.21
N TYR A 276 29.93 2.41 -10.74
CA TYR A 276 31.07 3.04 -11.41
C TYR A 276 32.40 2.32 -11.12
N VAL A 277 32.47 1.61 -9.99
CA VAL A 277 33.67 0.92 -9.51
C VAL A 277 33.55 -0.59 -9.71
N ILE A 278 32.42 -1.19 -9.34
CA ILE A 278 32.20 -2.64 -9.45
C ILE A 278 31.85 -3.04 -10.90
N GLY A 279 32.17 -4.29 -11.26
CA GLY A 279 31.68 -4.93 -12.48
C GLY A 279 30.42 -5.74 -12.20
N GLY A 280 29.42 -5.65 -13.10
CA GLY A 280 28.15 -6.37 -12.97
C GLY A 280 27.10 -5.66 -12.11
N LEU A 281 26.17 -6.45 -11.57
CA LEU A 281 25.08 -5.97 -10.71
C LEU A 281 25.57 -5.72 -9.27
N PRO A 282 24.95 -4.77 -8.54
CA PRO A 282 25.11 -4.69 -7.09
C PRO A 282 24.52 -5.95 -6.41
N PRO A 283 24.84 -6.21 -5.13
CA PRO A 283 24.47 -7.46 -4.46
C PRO A 283 22.97 -7.61 -4.15
N ALA A 284 22.20 -6.52 -4.23
CA ALA A 284 20.76 -6.51 -3.94
C ALA A 284 20.05 -5.39 -4.70
N PRO A 285 18.71 -5.42 -4.79
CA PRO A 285 17.91 -4.30 -5.27
C PRO A 285 18.17 -3.02 -4.48
N ILE A 286 17.92 -1.87 -5.12
CA ILE A 286 18.13 -0.53 -4.53
C ILE A 286 16.83 0.23 -4.23
N ALA A 287 15.69 -0.38 -4.54
CA ALA A 287 14.33 0.14 -4.34
C ALA A 287 13.29 -0.97 -4.61
N MET A 288 12.02 -0.70 -4.30
CA MET A 288 10.87 -1.53 -4.67
C MET A 288 10.45 -1.26 -6.13
N PRO A 289 10.72 -2.16 -7.09
CA PRO A 289 10.37 -1.92 -8.49
C PRO A 289 8.86 -2.11 -8.74
N SER A 290 8.35 -1.38 -9.72
CA SER A 290 7.01 -1.63 -10.26
C SER A 290 6.97 -2.91 -11.11
N GLY A 291 5.76 -3.42 -11.37
CA GLY A 291 5.55 -4.52 -12.31
C GLY A 291 6.05 -4.20 -13.73
N ALA A 292 5.99 -2.92 -14.15
CA ALA A 292 6.51 -2.47 -15.44
C ALA A 292 8.04 -2.56 -15.53
N SER A 293 8.76 -2.20 -14.47
CA SER A 293 10.23 -2.35 -14.44
C SER A 293 10.65 -3.80 -14.32
N LEU A 294 9.89 -4.63 -13.60
CA LEU A 294 10.11 -6.07 -13.57
C LEU A 294 9.90 -6.72 -14.94
N GLN A 295 8.84 -6.33 -15.65
CA GLN A 295 8.59 -6.77 -17.02
C GLN A 295 9.71 -6.31 -17.97
N ALA A 296 10.20 -5.07 -17.85
CA ALA A 296 11.29 -4.58 -18.69
C ALA A 296 12.62 -5.32 -18.43
N ALA A 297 12.88 -5.73 -17.19
CA ALA A 297 14.03 -6.59 -16.87
C ALA A 297 13.86 -8.00 -17.47
N ALA A 298 12.67 -8.58 -17.42
CA ALA A 298 12.40 -9.91 -17.97
C ALA A 298 12.28 -9.93 -19.52
N HIS A 299 11.86 -8.82 -20.12
CA HIS A 299 11.57 -8.67 -21.55
C HIS A 299 12.06 -7.32 -22.08
N PRO A 300 13.38 -7.10 -22.16
CA PRO A 300 13.92 -5.85 -22.68
C PRO A 300 13.69 -5.72 -24.19
N GLU A 301 13.68 -4.47 -24.66
CA GLU A 301 13.71 -4.20 -26.10
C GLU A 301 15.03 -4.73 -26.67
N GLN A 302 14.97 -5.39 -27.84
CA GLN A 302 16.17 -5.92 -28.49
C GLN A 302 16.83 -4.81 -29.30
N THR A 303 17.91 -4.24 -28.76
CA THR A 303 18.66 -3.16 -29.39
C THR A 303 20.15 -3.36 -29.14
N ASP A 304 20.99 -2.66 -29.90
CA ASP A 304 22.45 -2.63 -29.69
C ASP A 304 22.90 -1.43 -28.85
N PHE A 305 21.97 -0.75 -28.16
CA PHE A 305 22.31 0.43 -27.39
C PHE A 305 23.19 0.09 -26.19
N LEU A 306 24.20 0.93 -25.97
CA LEU A 306 25.15 0.81 -24.84
C LEU A 306 25.21 2.09 -24.00
N TYR A 307 24.60 3.18 -24.45
CA TYR A 307 24.61 4.45 -23.75
C TYR A 307 23.28 5.16 -23.96
N PHE A 308 22.89 5.96 -22.98
CA PHE A 308 21.82 6.93 -23.11
C PHE A 308 22.24 8.23 -22.39
N VAL A 309 21.68 9.35 -22.84
CA VAL A 309 21.84 10.66 -22.22
C VAL A 309 20.55 11.45 -22.41
N ALA A 310 20.20 12.30 -21.46
CA ALA A 310 19.05 13.18 -21.58
C ALA A 310 19.10 14.00 -22.89
N ASP A 311 17.96 14.16 -23.55
CA ASP A 311 17.86 14.86 -24.85
C ASP A 311 17.53 16.37 -24.70
N GLY A 312 17.26 16.84 -23.48
CA GLY A 312 16.88 18.22 -23.16
C GLY A 312 15.40 18.56 -23.40
N LYS A 313 14.61 17.63 -23.95
CA LYS A 313 13.16 17.74 -24.22
C LYS A 313 12.32 16.92 -23.25
N GLY A 314 12.97 16.10 -22.43
CA GLY A 314 12.36 15.30 -21.38
C GLY A 314 12.65 13.81 -21.52
N GLY A 315 13.17 13.35 -22.66
CA GLY A 315 13.51 11.94 -22.90
C GLY A 315 15.02 11.70 -22.98
N HIS A 316 15.40 10.61 -23.66
CA HIS A 316 16.79 10.19 -23.82
C HIS A 316 17.18 9.93 -25.27
N THR A 317 18.41 10.32 -25.61
CA THR A 317 19.09 9.88 -26.83
C THR A 317 19.88 8.61 -26.55
N PHE A 318 19.56 7.53 -27.25
CA PHE A 318 20.23 6.23 -27.13
C PHE A 318 21.28 6.06 -28.22
N THR A 319 22.46 5.54 -27.86
CA THR A 319 23.57 5.35 -28.79
C THR A 319 24.30 4.01 -28.57
N THR A 320 24.86 3.47 -29.64
CA THR A 320 25.54 2.15 -29.65
C THR A 320 27.02 2.22 -29.33
N ASN A 321 27.65 3.40 -29.38
CA ASN A 321 29.08 3.57 -29.17
C ASN A 321 29.43 4.88 -28.46
N LEU A 322 30.65 4.95 -27.91
CA LEU A 322 31.11 6.08 -27.10
C LEU A 322 31.26 7.39 -27.90
N ALA A 323 31.68 7.33 -29.16
CA ALA A 323 31.85 8.54 -29.98
C ALA A 323 30.49 9.22 -30.24
N SER A 324 29.47 8.44 -30.62
CA SER A 324 28.10 8.92 -30.76
C SER A 324 27.54 9.43 -29.44
N HIS A 325 27.81 8.74 -28.33
CA HIS A 325 27.40 9.18 -26.99
C HIS A 325 28.00 10.55 -26.63
N ASN A 326 29.31 10.74 -26.82
CA ASN A 326 29.99 12.00 -26.52
C ASN A 326 29.43 13.15 -27.36
N LYS A 327 29.07 12.89 -28.62
CA LYS A 327 28.39 13.88 -29.46
C LYS A 327 27.00 14.24 -28.90
N ALA A 328 26.21 13.25 -28.48
CA ALA A 328 24.91 13.48 -27.86
C ALA A 328 25.03 14.28 -26.54
N VAL A 329 26.04 13.99 -25.72
CA VAL A 329 26.35 14.74 -24.49
C VAL A 329 26.67 16.21 -24.80
N GLN A 330 27.45 16.47 -25.84
CA GLN A 330 27.75 17.85 -26.27
C GLN A 330 26.48 18.60 -26.69
N LEU A 331 25.62 17.96 -27.49
CA LEU A 331 24.33 18.54 -27.90
C LEU A 331 23.43 18.86 -26.70
N TYR A 332 23.32 17.93 -25.75
CA TYR A 332 22.57 18.15 -24.52
C TYR A 332 23.10 19.36 -23.71
N ARG A 333 24.42 19.46 -23.53
CA ARG A 333 25.05 20.57 -22.79
C ARG A 333 24.81 21.92 -23.48
N LEU A 334 24.87 21.97 -24.80
CA LEU A 334 24.55 23.17 -25.58
C LEU A 334 23.09 23.58 -25.38
N ALA A 335 22.15 22.64 -25.48
CA ALA A 335 20.73 22.90 -25.26
C ALA A 335 20.43 23.39 -23.83
N GLN A 336 21.11 22.85 -22.81
CA GLN A 336 20.98 23.33 -21.43
C GLN A 336 21.51 24.75 -21.26
N LYS A 337 22.65 25.08 -21.89
CA LYS A 337 23.21 26.44 -21.86
C LYS A 337 22.24 27.46 -22.47
N GLU A 338 21.71 27.17 -23.66
CA GLU A 338 20.72 28.03 -24.32
C GLU A 338 19.44 28.22 -23.52
N LYS A 339 19.00 27.18 -22.78
CA LYS A 339 17.82 27.26 -21.93
C LYS A 339 18.06 28.12 -20.68
N ASN A 340 19.25 28.05 -20.08
CA ASN A 340 19.60 28.80 -18.88
C ASN A 340 19.94 30.28 -19.18
N GLU A 341 20.24 30.61 -20.43
CA GLU A 341 20.48 31.98 -20.90
C GLU A 341 19.18 32.71 -21.32
N ARG A 342 18.03 32.04 -21.32
CA ARG A 342 16.70 32.61 -21.59
C ARG A 342 15.91 32.86 -20.32
#